data_AF-A0A3R8UWP9-F1
#
_entry.id   AF-A0A3R8UWP9-F1
#
_cell.length_a   1.000
_cell.length_b   1.000
_cell.length_c   1.000
_cell.angle_alpha   90.00
_cell.angle_beta   90.00
_cell.angle_gamma   90.00
#
_symmetry.space_group_name_H-M   'P 1'
#
loop_
_entity.id
_entity.type
_entity.pdbx_description
1 polymer ?
#
loop_
_entity_poly.entity_id
_entity_poly.type
_entity_poly.pdbx_seq_one_letter_code
_entity_poly.pdbx_strand_id
1 'polypeptide(L)'
;MNPSSLTRVAFIETFADIYEHSPWVAEQAYDMAPLAELDDIEKLHERMSRVLLNATPEQQLALINAHPDLAGKAAVQGELTQASTDEQAGAGIHLCTPEEFQRFNRLNEAYKARFGFPFIMAVKGSDRHRILAAFEQRMAHSPETEFACALAEIDKIALFRLQALQENASTPRPEGRPAE
;
A
#
# COMPACT_ATOMS: atom_id res chain seq x y z
N MET A 1 18.39 7.33 4.58
CA MET A 1 19.06 6.01 4.48
C MET A 1 19.73 5.89 3.12
N ASN A 2 20.71 4.99 2.94
CA ASN A 2 21.36 4.75 1.65
C ASN A 2 21.13 3.29 1.20
N PRO A 3 19.98 2.96 0.59
CA PRO A 3 19.64 1.62 0.13
C PRO A 3 20.69 0.98 -0.78
N SER A 4 21.43 1.76 -1.56
CA SER A 4 22.47 1.25 -2.46
C SER A 4 23.64 0.57 -1.74
N SER A 5 23.87 0.91 -0.47
CA SER A 5 24.92 0.33 0.38
C SER A 5 24.49 -0.94 1.14
N LEU A 6 23.20 -1.28 1.10
CA LEU A 6 22.68 -2.46 1.77
C LEU A 6 23.07 -3.73 1.02
N THR A 7 23.27 -4.81 1.77
CA THR A 7 23.30 -6.16 1.16
C THR A 7 21.92 -6.45 0.56
N ARG A 8 21.86 -7.34 -0.43
CA ARG A 8 20.59 -7.75 -1.05
C ARG A 8 19.55 -8.19 0.00
N VAL A 9 19.98 -8.99 0.99
CA VAL A 9 19.11 -9.47 2.07
C VAL A 9 18.57 -8.29 2.90
N ALA A 10 19.45 -7.40 3.37
CA ALA A 10 19.03 -6.25 4.18
C ALA A 10 18.12 -5.28 3.40
N PHE A 11 18.35 -5.12 2.10
CA PHE A 11 17.47 -4.33 1.23
C PHE A 11 16.08 -4.97 1.17
N ILE A 12 15.99 -6.26 0.84
CA ILE A 12 14.69 -6.95 0.73
C ILE A 12 13.94 -6.89 2.07
N GLU A 13 14.60 -7.17 3.20
CA GLU A 13 13.99 -7.09 4.52
C GLU A 13 13.45 -5.68 4.82
N THR A 14 14.16 -4.63 4.39
CA THR A 14 13.75 -3.24 4.62
C THR A 14 12.56 -2.82 3.75
N PHE A 15 12.47 -3.35 2.52
CA PHE A 15 11.49 -2.92 1.52
C PHE A 15 10.42 -3.98 1.19
N ALA A 16 10.40 -5.11 1.90
CA ALA A 16 9.48 -6.24 1.65
C ALA A 16 8.00 -5.85 1.75
N ASP A 17 7.68 -4.93 2.65
CA ASP A 17 6.30 -4.50 2.94
C ASP A 17 5.90 -3.23 2.18
N ILE A 18 6.73 -2.71 1.26
CA ILE A 18 6.34 -1.58 0.39
C ILE A 18 5.14 -1.96 -0.50
N TYR A 19 5.11 -3.20 -0.95
CA TYR A 19 3.96 -3.79 -1.62
C TYR A 19 3.41 -4.90 -0.72
N GLU A 20 2.12 -4.84 -0.37
CA GLU A 20 1.52 -5.72 0.64
C GLU A 20 1.81 -7.21 0.34
N HIS A 21 2.44 -7.89 1.29
CA HIS A 21 2.85 -9.30 1.22
C HIS A 21 3.54 -9.70 -0.11
N SER A 22 4.28 -8.77 -0.72
CA SER A 22 4.84 -8.93 -2.06
C SER A 22 6.35 -8.57 -2.11
N PRO A 23 7.21 -9.29 -1.36
CA PRO A 23 8.65 -9.00 -1.29
C PRO A 23 9.36 -9.16 -2.63
N TRP A 24 8.77 -9.92 -3.55
CA TRP A 24 9.28 -10.12 -4.91
C TRP A 24 9.48 -8.81 -5.69
N VAL A 25 8.73 -7.75 -5.36
CA VAL A 25 8.92 -6.43 -5.97
C VAL A 25 10.26 -5.83 -5.57
N ALA A 26 10.60 -5.88 -4.28
CA ALA A 26 11.88 -5.41 -3.75
C ALA A 26 13.04 -6.27 -4.26
N GLU A 27 12.87 -7.58 -4.34
CA GLU A 27 13.86 -8.51 -4.89
C GLU A 27 14.25 -8.12 -6.32
N GLN A 28 13.27 -7.98 -7.21
CA GLN A 28 13.52 -7.64 -8.61
C GLN A 28 14.04 -6.21 -8.78
N ALA A 29 13.55 -5.25 -7.98
CA ALA A 29 14.04 -3.88 -8.03
C ALA A 29 15.52 -3.77 -7.62
N TYR A 30 15.98 -4.59 -6.66
CA TYR A 30 17.39 -4.66 -6.28
C TYR A 30 18.26 -5.25 -7.40
N ASP A 31 17.77 -6.27 -8.10
CA ASP A 31 18.54 -6.95 -9.15
C ASP A 31 18.70 -6.09 -10.43
N MET A 32 18.05 -4.92 -10.51
CA MET A 32 18.22 -3.94 -11.58
C MET A 32 19.39 -2.98 -11.33
N ALA A 33 20.19 -2.73 -12.37
CA ALA A 33 21.25 -1.72 -12.34
C ALA A 33 20.75 -0.35 -12.87
N PRO A 34 21.36 0.78 -12.44
CA PRO A 34 22.42 0.90 -11.44
C PRO A 34 21.88 0.99 -10.01
N LEU A 35 22.54 0.37 -9.02
CA LEU A 35 22.11 0.40 -7.62
C LEU A 35 22.13 1.80 -6.99
N ALA A 36 22.96 2.72 -7.50
CA ALA A 36 23.06 4.09 -6.99
C ALA A 36 21.75 4.88 -7.10
N GLU A 37 20.84 4.50 -8.01
CA GLU A 37 19.51 5.12 -8.10
C GLU A 37 18.59 4.75 -6.94
N LEU A 38 18.88 3.67 -6.21
CA LEU A 38 18.07 3.25 -5.06
C LEU A 38 18.17 4.22 -3.87
N ASP A 39 19.15 5.13 -3.86
CA ASP A 39 19.31 6.18 -2.84
C ASP A 39 18.35 7.37 -2.99
N ASP A 40 17.65 7.45 -4.13
CA ASP A 40 16.63 8.44 -4.40
C ASP A 40 15.25 7.77 -4.31
N ILE A 41 14.37 8.23 -3.42
CA ILE A 41 13.05 7.63 -3.22
C ILE A 41 12.22 7.60 -4.49
N GLU A 42 12.25 8.67 -5.29
CA GLU A 42 11.41 8.76 -6.48
C GLU A 42 11.91 7.77 -7.54
N LYS A 43 13.23 7.58 -7.64
CA LYS A 43 13.81 6.58 -8.55
C LYS A 43 13.59 5.15 -8.06
N LEU A 44 13.70 4.91 -6.76
CA LEU A 44 13.36 3.62 -6.15
C LEU A 44 11.89 3.28 -6.40
N HIS A 45 11.00 4.25 -6.18
CA HIS A 45 9.56 4.11 -6.45
C HIS A 45 9.30 3.82 -7.93
N GLU A 46 9.85 4.61 -8.86
CA GLU A 46 9.71 4.39 -10.30
C GLU A 46 10.19 2.99 -10.70
N ARG A 47 11.32 2.53 -10.14
CA ARG A 47 11.85 1.21 -10.40
C ARG A 47 10.94 0.09 -9.92
N MET A 48 10.41 0.21 -8.70
CA MET A 48 9.45 -0.77 -8.17
C MET A 48 8.12 -0.75 -8.94
N SER A 49 7.64 0.44 -9.35
CA SER A 49 6.47 0.60 -10.22
C SER A 49 6.66 -0.12 -11.56
N ARG A 50 7.85 0.01 -12.18
CA ARG A 50 8.19 -0.75 -13.40
C ARG A 50 8.19 -2.26 -13.17
N VAL A 51 8.67 -2.74 -12.03
CA VAL A 51 8.61 -4.17 -11.67
C VAL A 51 7.16 -4.64 -11.56
N LEU A 52 6.30 -3.87 -10.87
CA LEU A 52 4.87 -4.16 -10.76
C LEU A 52 4.20 -4.24 -12.14
N LEU A 53 4.39 -3.22 -12.97
CA LEU A 53 3.70 -3.10 -14.26
C LEU A 53 4.17 -4.12 -15.31
N ASN A 54 5.41 -4.60 -15.21
CA ASN A 54 5.95 -5.66 -16.08
C ASN A 54 5.72 -7.07 -15.54
N ALA A 55 5.20 -7.22 -14.32
CA ALA A 55 4.87 -8.54 -13.76
C ALA A 55 3.73 -9.19 -14.56
N THR A 56 3.63 -10.52 -14.45
CA THR A 56 2.53 -11.26 -15.08
C THR A 56 1.18 -10.82 -14.51
N PRO A 57 0.07 -10.90 -15.28
CA PRO A 57 -1.27 -10.60 -14.77
C PRO A 57 -1.61 -11.39 -13.49
N GLU A 58 -1.12 -12.62 -13.36
CA GLU A 58 -1.31 -13.47 -12.18
C GLU A 58 -0.59 -12.91 -10.95
N GLN A 59 0.65 -12.42 -11.10
CA GLN A 59 1.40 -11.76 -10.02
C GLN A 59 0.74 -10.44 -9.61
N GLN A 60 0.30 -9.65 -10.59
CA GLN A 60 -0.43 -8.40 -10.34
C GLN A 60 -1.73 -8.68 -9.57
N LEU A 61 -2.52 -9.65 -10.01
CA LEU A 61 -3.76 -10.04 -9.32
C LEU A 61 -3.49 -10.61 -7.92
N ALA A 62 -2.43 -11.41 -7.74
CA ALA A 62 -2.05 -11.92 -6.43
C ALA A 62 -1.70 -10.79 -5.47
N LEU A 63 -0.95 -9.78 -5.95
CA LEU A 63 -0.61 -8.59 -5.18
C LEU A 63 -1.85 -7.75 -4.83
N ILE A 64 -2.77 -7.53 -5.79
CA ILE A 64 -4.05 -6.86 -5.53
C ILE A 64 -4.81 -7.62 -4.43
N ASN A 65 -4.91 -8.94 -4.52
CA ASN A 65 -5.63 -9.77 -3.56
C ASN A 65 -4.94 -9.89 -2.19
N ALA A 66 -3.65 -9.57 -2.08
CA ALA A 66 -2.95 -9.50 -0.81
C ALA A 66 -3.39 -8.29 0.04
N HIS A 67 -4.00 -7.27 -0.57
CA HIS A 67 -4.45 -6.09 0.16
C HIS A 67 -5.70 -6.39 1.00
N PRO A 68 -5.73 -5.98 2.28
CA PRO A 68 -6.92 -6.12 3.11
C PRO A 68 -8.03 -5.17 2.64
N ASP A 69 -9.28 -5.53 2.94
CA ASP A 69 -10.42 -4.66 2.64
C ASP A 69 -10.35 -3.36 3.46
N LEU A 70 -10.57 -2.24 2.76
CA LEU A 70 -10.71 -0.93 3.38
C LEU A 70 -11.97 -0.92 4.27
N ALA A 71 -11.79 -0.52 5.54
CA ALA A 71 -12.84 -0.61 6.55
C ALA A 71 -13.43 -2.04 6.66
N GLY A 72 -12.60 -3.06 6.44
CA GLY A 72 -12.99 -4.46 6.58
C GLY A 72 -12.95 -4.95 8.04
N LYS A 73 -13.26 -6.23 8.23
CA LYS A 73 -13.19 -6.89 9.55
C LYS A 73 -11.81 -6.79 10.19
N ALA A 74 -10.74 -6.94 9.41
CA ALA A 74 -9.36 -6.81 9.88
C ALA A 74 -9.08 -5.42 10.48
N ALA A 75 -9.65 -4.35 9.91
CA ALA A 75 -9.52 -2.99 10.45
C ALA A 75 -10.21 -2.86 11.82
N VAL A 76 -11.41 -3.45 11.97
CA VAL A 76 -12.17 -3.44 13.24
C VAL A 76 -11.52 -4.31 14.32
N GLN A 77 -10.94 -5.44 13.91
CA GLN A 77 -10.31 -6.40 14.83
C GLN A 77 -8.87 -6.00 15.18
N GLY A 78 -8.32 -4.95 14.57
CA GLY A 78 -6.93 -4.53 14.79
C GLY A 78 -5.92 -5.52 14.23
N GLU A 79 -6.29 -6.26 13.19
CA GLU A 79 -5.48 -7.31 12.55
C GLU A 79 -4.76 -6.82 11.28
N LEU A 80 -4.82 -5.51 11.00
CA LEU A 80 -4.08 -4.90 9.89
C LEU A 80 -2.57 -4.91 10.16
N THR A 81 -1.78 -4.99 9.09
CA THR A 81 -0.34 -4.70 9.17
C THR A 81 -0.11 -3.27 9.68
N GLN A 82 1.07 -2.99 10.24
CA GLN A 82 1.39 -1.64 10.73
C GLN A 82 1.26 -0.60 9.62
N ALA A 83 1.75 -0.92 8.41
CA ALA A 83 1.62 -0.06 7.23
C ALA A 83 0.13 0.22 6.88
N SER A 84 -0.70 -0.83 6.82
CA SER A 84 -2.14 -0.68 6.57
C SER A 84 -2.86 0.14 7.65
N THR A 85 -2.42 0.01 8.91
CA THR A 85 -2.96 0.79 10.04
C THR A 85 -2.62 2.28 9.88
N ASP A 86 -1.36 2.60 9.60
CA ASP A 86 -0.89 3.98 9.45
C ASP A 86 -1.54 4.69 8.26
N GLU A 87 -1.77 3.95 7.16
CA GLU A 87 -2.50 4.45 5.99
C GLU A 87 -3.95 4.81 6.34
N GLN A 88 -4.67 3.91 7.00
CA GLN A 88 -6.09 4.08 7.30
C GLN A 88 -6.36 5.04 8.46
N ALA A 89 -5.39 5.23 9.37
CA ALA A 89 -5.54 6.10 10.54
C ALA A 89 -5.93 7.53 10.16
N GLY A 90 -5.33 8.09 9.10
CA GLY A 90 -5.59 9.45 8.62
C GLY A 90 -6.92 9.63 7.88
N ALA A 91 -7.55 8.54 7.44
CA ALA A 91 -8.77 8.57 6.63
C ALA A 91 -10.07 8.66 7.44
N GLY A 92 -9.97 8.62 8.77
CA GLY A 92 -11.12 8.65 9.68
C GLY A 92 -12.00 7.39 9.61
N ILE A 93 -11.47 6.27 9.12
CA ILE A 93 -12.21 5.00 9.01
C ILE A 93 -12.62 4.48 10.40
N HIS A 94 -11.75 4.67 11.40
CA HIS A 94 -12.04 4.34 12.80
C HIS A 94 -13.19 5.17 13.42
N LEU A 95 -13.64 6.24 12.75
CA LEU A 95 -14.75 7.09 13.18
C LEU A 95 -16.07 6.75 12.46
N CYS A 96 -16.10 5.70 11.65
CA CYS A 96 -17.33 5.31 10.95
C CYS A 96 -18.43 4.94 11.92
N THR A 97 -19.67 5.38 11.65
CA THR A 97 -20.84 4.86 12.36
C THR A 97 -21.11 3.40 11.97
N PRO A 98 -21.89 2.63 12.74
CA PRO A 98 -22.30 1.28 12.35
C PRO A 98 -22.95 1.20 10.96
N GLU A 99 -23.73 2.21 10.58
CA GLU A 99 -24.39 2.30 9.27
C GLU A 99 -23.39 2.54 8.14
N GLU A 100 -22.39 3.41 8.36
CA GLU A 100 -21.31 3.65 7.41
C GLU A 100 -20.46 2.38 7.24
N PHE A 101 -20.15 1.68 8.32
CA PHE A 101 -19.43 0.41 8.28
C PHE A 101 -20.19 -0.67 7.50
N GLN A 102 -21.51 -0.79 7.73
CA GLN A 102 -22.35 -1.68 6.93
C GLN A 102 -22.36 -1.28 5.44
N ARG A 103 -22.32 0.02 5.13
CA ARG A 103 -22.23 0.49 3.74
C ARG A 103 -20.89 0.11 3.11
N PHE A 104 -19.77 0.26 3.82
CA PHE A 104 -18.45 -0.22 3.36
C PHE A 104 -18.47 -1.72 3.08
N ASN A 105 -18.99 -2.54 3.99
CA ASN A 105 -19.08 -3.99 3.77
C ASN A 105 -19.89 -4.35 2.53
N ARG A 106 -21.09 -3.75 2.35
CA ARG A 106 -21.91 -3.98 1.15
C ARG A 106 -21.19 -3.57 -0.13
N LEU A 107 -20.46 -2.45 -0.11
CA LEU A 107 -19.70 -1.97 -1.27
C LEU A 107 -18.50 -2.87 -1.57
N ASN A 108 -17.76 -3.32 -0.56
CA ASN A 108 -16.67 -4.29 -0.70
C ASN A 108 -17.17 -5.59 -1.32
N GLU A 109 -18.28 -6.15 -0.83
CA GLU A 109 -18.88 -7.37 -1.38
C GLU A 109 -19.33 -7.19 -2.83
N ALA A 110 -20.04 -6.09 -3.14
CA ALA A 110 -20.50 -5.80 -4.49
C ALA A 110 -19.33 -5.56 -5.46
N TYR A 111 -18.29 -4.87 -5.01
CA TYR A 111 -17.08 -4.62 -5.80
C TYR A 111 -16.35 -5.92 -6.11
N LYS A 112 -16.11 -6.77 -5.10
CA LYS A 112 -15.48 -8.09 -5.29
C LYS A 112 -16.30 -8.99 -6.20
N ALA A 113 -17.63 -9.00 -6.07
CA ALA A 113 -18.49 -9.77 -6.94
C ALA A 113 -18.41 -9.33 -8.41
N ARG A 114 -18.17 -8.03 -8.66
CA ARG A 114 -18.06 -7.48 -10.01
C ARG A 114 -16.67 -7.67 -10.62
N PHE A 115 -15.62 -7.39 -9.87
CA PHE A 115 -14.26 -7.28 -10.40
C PHE A 115 -13.35 -8.47 -10.04
N GLY A 116 -13.71 -9.25 -9.02
CA GLY A 116 -12.95 -10.44 -8.60
C GLY A 116 -11.75 -10.15 -7.69
N PHE A 117 -11.59 -8.91 -7.21
CA PHE A 117 -10.49 -8.48 -6.34
C PHE A 117 -10.95 -7.36 -5.38
N PRO A 118 -10.22 -7.07 -4.28
CA PRO A 118 -10.62 -6.04 -3.31
C PRO A 118 -10.57 -4.62 -3.89
N PHE A 119 -11.36 -3.72 -3.30
CA PHE A 119 -11.26 -2.29 -3.62
C PHE A 119 -10.02 -1.71 -2.96
N ILE A 120 -9.15 -1.10 -3.77
CA ILE A 120 -7.90 -0.49 -3.30
C ILE A 120 -7.93 0.99 -3.65
N MET A 121 -7.65 1.83 -2.67
CA MET A 121 -7.52 3.27 -2.82
C MET A 121 -6.46 3.79 -1.85
N ALA A 122 -5.58 4.66 -2.32
CA ALA A 122 -4.64 5.36 -1.48
C ALA A 122 -5.40 6.40 -0.64
N VAL A 123 -5.48 6.18 0.68
CA VAL A 123 -6.38 6.94 1.56
C VAL A 123 -5.70 8.10 2.31
N LYS A 124 -4.37 8.26 2.19
CA LYS A 124 -3.64 9.38 2.81
C LYS A 124 -4.18 10.72 2.28
N GLY A 125 -4.67 11.58 3.18
CA GLY A 125 -5.30 12.86 2.81
C GLY A 125 -6.72 12.75 2.24
N SER A 126 -7.31 11.54 2.26
CA SER A 126 -8.72 11.30 1.94
C SER A 126 -9.57 11.28 3.21
N ASP A 127 -10.88 11.14 3.04
CA ASP A 127 -11.84 10.95 4.13
C ASP A 127 -12.86 9.87 3.75
N ARG A 128 -13.58 9.34 4.74
CA ARG A 128 -14.61 8.31 4.54
C ARG A 128 -15.64 8.65 3.45
N HIS A 129 -16.02 9.92 3.30
CA HIS A 129 -17.00 10.33 2.28
C HIS A 129 -16.42 10.25 0.87
N ARG A 130 -15.18 10.70 0.69
CA ARG A 130 -14.45 10.57 -0.58
C ARG A 130 -14.24 9.11 -0.96
N ILE A 131 -13.94 8.24 0.00
CA ILE A 131 -13.77 6.81 -0.26
C ILE A 131 -15.09 6.18 -0.72
N LEU A 132 -16.20 6.48 -0.03
CA LEU A 132 -17.53 5.99 -0.43
C LEU A 132 -17.94 6.50 -1.83
N ALA A 133 -17.63 7.77 -2.15
CA ALA A 133 -17.87 8.31 -3.48
C ALA A 133 -16.99 7.63 -4.56
N ALA A 134 -15.74 7.31 -4.23
CA ALA A 134 -14.84 6.61 -5.13
C ALA A 134 -15.32 5.19 -5.45
N PHE A 135 -15.88 4.46 -4.47
CA PHE A 135 -16.57 3.19 -4.73
C PHE A 135 -17.66 3.35 -5.78
N GLU A 136 -18.57 4.30 -5.60
CA GLU A 136 -19.71 4.51 -6.50
C GLU A 136 -19.26 4.86 -7.93
N GLN A 137 -18.24 5.71 -8.06
CA GLN A 137 -17.68 6.06 -9.36
C GLN A 137 -17.02 4.87 -10.05
N ARG A 138 -16.18 4.13 -9.33
CA ARG A 138 -15.38 3.01 -9.86
C ARG A 138 -16.23 1.78 -10.16
N MET A 139 -17.36 1.62 -9.51
CA MET A 139 -18.37 0.62 -9.89
C MET A 139 -18.91 0.81 -11.31
N ALA A 140 -18.69 1.94 -11.99
CA ALA A 140 -19.05 2.11 -13.40
C ALA A 140 -17.95 1.66 -14.39
N HIS A 141 -16.72 1.40 -13.93
CA HIS A 141 -15.60 1.03 -14.80
C HIS A 141 -15.79 -0.34 -15.45
N SER A 142 -15.10 -0.54 -16.59
CA SER A 142 -14.88 -1.89 -17.12
C SER A 142 -13.86 -2.64 -16.23
N PRO A 143 -13.85 -3.98 -16.24
CA PRO A 143 -12.87 -4.76 -15.47
C PRO A 143 -11.41 -4.37 -15.76
N GLU A 144 -11.08 -4.08 -17.01
CA GLU A 144 -9.71 -3.73 -17.43
C GLU A 144 -9.31 -2.34 -16.92
N THR A 145 -10.21 -1.35 -17.02
CA THR A 145 -9.98 -0.02 -16.45
C THR A 145 -9.83 -0.09 -14.93
N GLU A 146 -10.64 -0.90 -14.27
CA GLU A 146 -10.60 -1.01 -12.81
C GLU A 146 -9.34 -1.73 -12.33
N PHE A 147 -8.89 -2.76 -13.04
CA PHE A 147 -7.65 -3.46 -12.72
C PHE A 147 -6.44 -2.51 -12.83
N ALA A 148 -6.37 -1.72 -13.91
CA ALA A 148 -5.34 -0.68 -14.06
C ALA A 148 -5.44 0.40 -12.98
N CYS A 149 -6.66 0.80 -12.60
CA CYS A 149 -6.88 1.74 -11.50
C CYS A 149 -6.38 1.19 -10.17
N ALA A 150 -6.67 -0.07 -9.85
CA ALA A 150 -6.20 -0.72 -8.62
C ALA A 150 -4.66 -0.75 -8.56
N LEU A 151 -3.98 -1.11 -9.64
CA LEU A 151 -2.51 -1.08 -9.69
C LEU A 151 -1.96 0.34 -9.47
N ALA A 152 -2.59 1.36 -10.06
CA ALA A 152 -2.16 2.74 -9.86
C ALA A 152 -2.38 3.23 -8.41
N GLU A 153 -3.45 2.78 -7.75
CA GLU A 153 -3.68 3.08 -6.33
C GLU A 153 -2.66 2.38 -5.42
N ILE A 154 -2.32 1.13 -5.72
CA ILE A 154 -1.25 0.40 -5.03
C ILE A 154 0.09 1.12 -5.20
N ASP A 155 0.42 1.57 -6.41
CA ASP A 155 1.68 2.27 -6.66
C ASP A 155 1.77 3.60 -5.88
N LYS A 156 0.66 4.31 -5.70
CA LYS A 156 0.58 5.47 -4.81
C LYS A 156 0.80 5.10 -3.34
N ILE A 157 0.21 4.00 -2.88
CA ILE A 157 0.40 3.47 -1.52
C ILE A 157 1.88 3.14 -1.29
N ALA A 158 2.52 2.49 -2.25
CA ALA A 158 3.95 2.16 -2.19
C ALA A 158 4.82 3.42 -2.02
N LEU A 159 4.53 4.51 -2.75
CA LEU A 159 5.23 5.79 -2.57
C LEU A 159 5.06 6.34 -1.14
N PHE A 160 3.85 6.31 -0.58
CA PHE A 160 3.62 6.77 0.79
C PHE A 160 4.39 5.95 1.82
N ARG A 161 4.48 4.62 1.63
CA ARG A 161 5.28 3.74 2.49
C ARG A 161 6.77 4.05 2.40
N LEU A 162 7.28 4.26 1.19
CA LEU A 162 8.69 4.64 0.97
C LEU A 162 9.01 5.98 1.67
N GLN A 163 8.16 6.99 1.50
CA GLN A 163 8.32 8.28 2.15
C GLN A 163 8.34 8.16 3.68
N ALA A 164 7.41 7.37 4.25
CA ALA A 164 7.37 7.12 5.69
C ALA A 164 8.63 6.41 6.21
N LEU A 165 9.18 5.44 5.47
CA LEU A 165 10.45 4.79 5.84
C LEU A 165 11.62 5.79 5.87
N GLN A 166 11.71 6.71 4.92
CA GLN A 166 12.77 7.72 4.92
C GLN A 166 12.61 8.72 6.07
N GLU A 167 11.40 9.18 6.36
CA GLU A 167 11.12 10.07 7.50
C GLU A 167 11.52 9.41 8.83
N ASN A 168 11.19 8.14 9.01
CA ASN A 168 11.56 7.36 10.19
C ASN A 168 13.08 7.15 10.30
N ALA A 169 13.79 6.96 9.18
CA ALA A 169 15.25 6.87 9.17
C ALA A 169 15.94 8.22 9.44
N SER A 170 15.28 9.34 9.16
CA SER A 170 15.78 10.70 9.38
C SER A 170 15.48 11.25 10.79
N THR A 171 14.57 10.62 11.54
CA THR A 171 14.22 11.05 12.90
C THR A 171 15.15 10.37 13.92
N PRO A 172 16.02 11.10 14.65
CA PRO A 172 16.85 10.50 15.68
C PRO A 172 15.95 9.96 16.80
N ARG A 173 16.16 8.70 17.22
CA ARG A 173 15.53 8.18 18.44
C ARG A 173 15.89 9.12 19.61
N PRO A 174 14.93 9.52 20.47
CA PRO A 174 15.29 10.20 21.70
C PRO A 174 16.18 9.26 22.52
N GLU A 175 17.41 9.70 22.79
CA GLU A 175 18.34 9.00 23.66
C GLU A 175 17.64 8.71 24.99
N GLY A 176 17.57 7.42 25.34
CA GLY A 176 17.05 6.99 26.62
C GLY A 176 17.81 7.69 27.74
N ARG A 177 17.08 8.45 28.54
CA ARG A 177 17.58 9.12 29.75
C ARG A 177 18.35 8.07 30.59
N PRO A 178 19.58 8.34 31.05
CA PRO A 178 20.25 7.43 31.98
C PRO A 178 19.42 7.37 33.26
N ALA A 179 19.23 6.17 33.78
CA ALA A 179 18.60 5.95 35.07
C ALA A 179 19.52 6.52 36.16
N GLU A 180 19.03 7.53 36.88
CA GLU A 180 19.50 7.90 38.22
C GLU A 180 18.54 7.33 39.27
#